data_AF-A0A1I8APK0-F1
#
_entry.id   AF-A0A1I8APK0-F1
#
_cell.length_a   1.000
_cell.length_b   1.000
_cell.length_c   1.000
_cell.angle_alpha   90.00
_cell.angle_beta   90.00
_cell.angle_gamma   90.00
#
_symmetry.space_group_name_H-M   'P 1'
#
loop_
_entity.id
_entity.type
_entity.pdbx_description
1 polymer ?
#
loop_
_entity_poly.entity_id
_entity_poly.type
_entity_poly.pdbx_seq_one_letter_code
_entity_poly.pdbx_strand_id
1 'polypeptide(L)'
;MDGVPTAFFRHLCDTLYSNGLSEAEKLSGQLGQLALIAYCHRTVYQAVVEDGFERSGHLLYCRSRHVLYGWEEIEAVPKKFVRHVL
;
A
#
# COMPACT_ATOMS: atom_id res chain seq x y z
N MET A 1 -11.94 9.45 -20.98
CA MET A 1 -10.89 10.18 -20.24
C MET A 1 -9.55 9.82 -20.85
N ASP A 2 -9.44 9.94 -22.18
CA ASP A 2 -8.54 9.06 -22.94
C ASP A 2 -7.24 9.78 -23.36
N GLY A 3 -7.14 11.08 -23.07
CA GLY A 3 -5.96 11.90 -23.33
C GLY A 3 -4.98 11.98 -22.15
N VAL A 4 -5.32 11.45 -20.98
CA VAL A 4 -4.44 11.46 -19.81
C VAL A 4 -3.56 10.21 -19.81
N PRO A 5 -2.23 10.35 -19.80
CA PRO A 5 -1.34 9.19 -19.82
C PRO A 5 -1.55 8.27 -18.61
N THR A 6 -1.50 6.96 -18.84
CA THR A 6 -1.48 5.93 -17.78
C THR A 6 -0.51 6.22 -16.65
N ALA A 7 0.65 6.80 -16.96
CA ALA A 7 1.68 7.16 -16.00
C ALA A 7 1.18 8.17 -14.96
N PHE A 8 0.30 9.10 -15.35
CA PHE A 8 -0.31 10.05 -14.43
C PHE A 8 -1.19 9.33 -13.40
N PHE A 9 -2.06 8.42 -13.84
CA PHE A 9 -2.93 7.67 -12.91
C PHE A 9 -2.14 6.75 -11.98
N ARG A 10 -1.05 6.14 -12.46
CA ARG A 10 -0.14 5.36 -11.60
C ARG A 10 0.48 6.25 -10.52
N HIS A 11 1.04 7.40 -10.92
CA HIS A 11 1.62 8.35 -10.00
C HIS A 11 0.60 8.90 -8.98
N LEU A 12 -0.64 9.14 -9.43
CA LEU A 12 -1.75 9.51 -8.56
C LEU A 12 -2.02 8.42 -7.52
N CYS A 13 -2.08 7.14 -7.92
CA CYS A 13 -2.28 6.04 -6.98
C CYS A 13 -1.12 5.92 -5.96
N ASP A 14 0.11 6.17 -6.40
CA ASP A 14 1.29 6.17 -5.52
C ASP A 14 1.21 7.29 -4.48
N THR A 15 0.68 8.45 -4.85
CA THR A 15 0.61 9.64 -3.98
C THR A 15 -0.60 9.67 -3.04
N LEU A 16 -1.75 9.11 -3.44
CA LEU A 16 -2.94 9.04 -2.60
C LEU A 16 -2.68 8.28 -1.30
N TYR A 17 -3.37 8.65 -0.22
CA TYR A 17 -3.44 7.83 1.01
C TYR A 17 -4.31 6.59 0.80
N SER A 18 -4.27 5.62 1.73
CA SER A 18 -5.10 4.41 1.67
C SER A 18 -6.61 4.72 1.56
N ASN A 19 -7.11 5.74 2.28
CA ASN A 19 -8.50 6.18 2.16
C ASN A 19 -8.80 6.74 0.76
N GLY A 20 -7.85 7.49 0.18
CA GLY A 20 -7.98 8.01 -1.18
C GLY A 20 -8.03 6.89 -2.22
N LEU A 21 -7.23 5.84 -2.06
CA LEU A 21 -7.31 4.65 -2.92
C LEU A 21 -8.63 3.89 -2.74
N SER A 22 -9.15 3.80 -1.52
CA SER A 22 -10.44 3.17 -1.23
C SER A 22 -11.61 3.86 -1.91
N GLU A 23 -11.53 5.18 -2.14
CA GLU A 23 -12.54 5.90 -2.91
C GLU A 23 -12.26 5.82 -4.41
N ALA A 24 -11.00 5.94 -4.82
CA ALA A 24 -10.62 5.91 -6.23
C ALA A 24 -10.91 4.55 -6.90
N GLU A 25 -10.82 3.43 -6.17
CA GLU A 25 -11.14 2.10 -6.72
C GLU A 25 -12.61 1.95 -7.15
N LYS A 26 -13.51 2.78 -6.63
CA LYS A 26 -14.94 2.78 -6.98
C LYS A 26 -15.22 3.48 -8.31
N LEU A 27 -14.23 4.21 -8.84
CA LEU A 27 -14.36 4.90 -10.12
C LEU A 27 -14.34 3.90 -11.28
N SER A 28 -15.01 4.24 -12.37
CA SER A 28 -14.96 3.45 -13.60
C SER A 28 -13.70 3.78 -14.41
N GLY A 29 -13.37 2.90 -15.35
CA GLY A 29 -12.24 3.07 -16.26
C GLY A 29 -10.88 2.88 -15.59
N GLN A 30 -9.86 3.47 -16.22
CA GLN A 30 -8.47 3.15 -15.92
C GLN A 30 -8.03 3.55 -14.50
N LEU A 31 -8.49 4.70 -14.00
CA LEU A 31 -8.14 5.15 -12.66
C LEU A 31 -8.65 4.16 -11.59
N GLY A 32 -9.89 3.71 -11.69
CA GLY A 32 -10.44 2.74 -10.73
C GLY A 32 -9.73 1.40 -10.76
N GLN A 33 -9.41 0.89 -11.95
CA GLN A 33 -8.64 -0.35 -12.10
C GLN A 33 -7.24 -0.24 -11.49
N LEU A 34 -6.53 0.86 -11.72
CA LEU A 34 -5.21 1.09 -11.15
C LEU A 34 -5.27 1.29 -9.63
N ALA A 35 -6.26 2.03 -9.14
CA ALA A 35 -6.47 2.25 -7.71
C ALA A 35 -6.79 0.95 -6.97
N LEU A 36 -7.62 0.07 -7.56
CA LEU A 36 -7.92 -1.25 -7.04
C LEU A 36 -6.64 -2.07 -6.82
N ILE A 37 -5.80 -2.16 -7.86
CA ILE A 37 -4.53 -2.90 -7.81
C ILE A 37 -3.59 -2.28 -6.77
N ALA A 38 -3.42 -0.95 -6.80
CA ALA A 38 -2.58 -0.25 -5.84
C ALA A 38 -3.05 -0.48 -4.40
N TYR A 39 -4.37 -0.48 -4.16
CA TYR A 39 -4.93 -0.66 -2.83
C TYR A 39 -4.77 -2.09 -2.31
N CYS A 40 -4.96 -3.08 -3.17
CA CYS A 40 -4.75 -4.50 -2.82
C CYS A 40 -3.32 -4.77 -2.34
N HIS A 41 -2.33 -4.14 -2.96
CA HIS A 41 -0.92 -4.36 -2.62
C HIS A 41 -0.38 -3.37 -1.59
N ARG A 42 -1.07 -2.26 -1.31
CA ARG A 42 -0.56 -1.26 -0.37
C ARG A 42 -0.46 -1.83 1.03
N THR A 43 0.75 -1.71 1.59
CA THR A 43 1.09 -2.22 2.90
C THR A 43 1.71 -1.13 3.77
N VAL A 44 1.58 -1.31 5.08
CA VAL A 44 2.21 -0.49 6.12
C VAL A 44 3.04 -1.41 6.98
N TYR A 45 4.30 -1.05 7.21
CA TYR A 45 5.10 -1.69 8.23
C TYR A 45 4.96 -0.91 9.53
N GLN A 46 4.69 -1.60 10.64
CA GLN A 46 4.59 -0.99 11.95
C GLN A 46 5.49 -1.73 12.94
N ALA A 47 6.34 -0.99 13.63
CA ALA A 47 7.32 -1.54 14.57
C ALA A 47 7.29 -0.85 15.93
N VAL A 48 7.42 -1.62 16.99
CA VAL A 48 7.68 -1.11 18.34
C VAL A 48 9.19 -1.03 18.51
N VAL A 49 9.70 0.20 18.67
CA VAL A 49 11.13 0.45 18.91
C VAL A 49 11.32 0.90 20.35
N GLU A 50 12.12 0.16 21.10
CA GLU A 50 12.50 0.47 22.48
C GLU A 50 14.03 0.46 22.60
N ASP A 51 14.59 1.48 23.26
CA ASP A 51 16.05 1.65 23.41
C ASP A 51 16.83 1.66 22.08
N GLY A 52 16.17 2.06 20.99
CA GLY A 52 16.76 2.05 19.64
C GLY A 52 16.75 0.69 18.93
N PHE A 53 16.14 -0.33 19.53
CA PHE A 53 15.98 -1.66 18.94
C PHE A 53 14.53 -1.95 18.62
N GLU A 54 14.29 -2.53 17.45
CA GLU A 54 12.98 -3.08 17.11
C GLU A 54 12.69 -4.31 17.98
N ARG A 55 11.62 -4.24 18.75
CA ARG A 55 11.14 -5.33 19.62
C ARG A 55 10.17 -6.24 18.89
N SER A 56 9.31 -5.66 18.09
CA SER A 56 8.33 -6.37 17.27
C SER A 56 7.94 -5.52 16.08
N GLY A 57 7.70 -6.18 14.95
CA GLY A 57 7.28 -5.57 13.70
C GLY A 57 6.20 -6.41 13.05
N HIS A 58 5.28 -5.75 12.35
CA HIS A 58 4.30 -6.43 11.51
C HIS A 58 4.00 -5.63 10.26
N LEU A 59 3.52 -6.32 9.23
CA LEU A 59 3.15 -5.73 7.96
C LEU A 59 1.64 -5.89 7.74
N LEU A 60 0.94 -4.77 7.58
CA LEU A 60 -0.51 -4.69 7.40
C LEU A 60 -0.87 -4.37 5.94
N TYR A 61 -1.62 -5.25 5.29
CA TYR A 61 -2.26 -4.96 4.01
C TYR A 61 -3.48 -4.06 4.23
N CYS A 62 -3.46 -2.86 3.65
CA CYS A 62 -4.46 -1.83 3.95
C CYS A 62 -5.88 -2.24 3.55
N ARG A 63 -6.04 -2.89 2.38
CA ARG A 63 -7.34 -3.33 1.88
C ARG A 63 -7.87 -4.57 2.60
N SER A 64 -7.11 -5.67 2.58
CA SER A 64 -7.56 -6.96 3.14
C SER A 64 -7.54 -6.97 4.67
N ARG A 65 -6.87 -6.00 5.29
CA ARG A 65 -6.60 -5.96 6.73
C ARG A 65 -5.79 -7.15 7.23
N HIS A 66 -5.19 -7.90 6.31
CA HIS A 66 -4.34 -9.04 6.64
C HIS A 66 -3.02 -8.55 7.23
N VAL A 67 -2.55 -9.25 8.27
CA VAL A 67 -1.34 -8.89 9.01
C VAL A 67 -0.35 -10.04 8.94
N LEU A 68 0.89 -9.72 8.58
CA LEU A 68 2.04 -10.61 8.63
C LEU A 68 2.89 -10.27 9.85
N TYR A 69 3.23 -11.29 10.64
CA TYR A 69 4.12 -11.18 11.79
C TYR A 69 5.44 -11.93 11.57
N GLY A 70 5.48 -12.88 10.63
CA GLY A 70 6.67 -13.65 10.34
C GLY A 70 7.72 -12.80 9.60
N TRP A 71 8.93 -12.73 10.13
CA TRP A 71 10.03 -11.99 9.49
C TRP A 71 10.28 -12.45 8.05
N GLU A 72 10.30 -13.76 7.81
CA GLU A 72 10.50 -14.34 6.47
C GLU A 72 9.39 -13.92 5.48
N GLU A 73 8.15 -13.88 5.95
CA GLU A 73 6.99 -13.44 5.15
C GLU A 73 7.08 -11.95 4.82
N ILE A 74 7.47 -11.13 5.80
CA ILE A 74 7.64 -9.68 5.66
C ILE A 74 8.80 -9.34 4.72
N GLU A 75 9.90 -10.08 4.78
CA GLU A 75 11.04 -9.92 3.88
C GLU A 75 10.70 -10.33 2.44
N ALA A 76 9.83 -11.32 2.26
CA ALA A 76 9.34 -11.72 0.95
C ALA A 76 8.43 -10.67 0.28
N VAL A 77 7.85 -9.73 1.05
CA VAL A 77 7.02 -8.65 0.47
C VAL A 77 7.90 -7.65 -0.26
N PRO A 78 7.63 -7.34 -1.55
CA PRO A 78 8.37 -6.32 -2.27
C PRO A 78 8.19 -4.95 -1.60
N LYS A 79 9.29 -4.38 -1.06
CA LYS A 79 9.26 -3.14 -0.27
C LYS A 79 8.72 -1.92 -1.03
N LYS A 80 8.68 -1.96 -2.37
CA LYS A 80 7.99 -0.95 -3.21
C LYS A 80 6.50 -0.77 -2.88
N PHE A 81 5.88 -1.77 -2.25
CA PHE A 81 4.49 -1.73 -1.83
C PHE A 81 4.29 -1.20 -0.40
N VAL A 82 5.38 -1.10 0.38
CA VAL A 82 5.36 -0.54 1.73
C VAL A 82 5.37 0.97 1.60
N ARG A 83 4.24 1.60 1.95
CA ARG A 83 4.08 3.04 1.77
C ARG A 83 4.50 3.84 3.01
N HIS A 84 4.29 3.25 4.17
CA HIS A 84 4.59 3.87 5.45
C HIS A 84 5.32 2.86 6.33
N VAL A 85 6.27 3.40 7.09
CA VAL A 85 6.94 2.76 8.21
C VAL A 85 6.53 3.58 9.43
N LEU A 86 5.85 2.93 10.38
CA LEU A 86 5.28 3.55 11.56
C LEU A 86 5.88 2.97 12.84
#